data_AF-A0A9D5P790-F1
#
_entry.id   AF-A0A9D5P790-F1
#
_cell.length_a   1.000
_cell.length_b   1.000
_cell.length_c   1.000
_cell.angle_alpha   90.00
_cell.angle_beta   90.00
_cell.angle_gamma   90.00
#
_symmetry.space_group_name_H-M   'P 1'
#
loop_
_entity.id
_entity.type
_entity.pdbx_description
1 polymer ?
#
loop_
_entity_poly.entity_id
_entity_poly.type
_entity_poly.pdbx_seq_one_letter_code
_entity_poly.pdbx_strand_id
1 'polypeptide(L)'
;MRKLVWIINAVEVVKTIKAGKKLQCVIAWDEKLGMISIKANNPPGVKVRKDSLLSRTDYGRVTESPLFYNIYEHIPKVLGVARITNAIDRDAKDAKEAIVTNEIIDRV
;
A
#
# COMPACT_ATOMS: atom_id res chain seq x y z
N MET A 1 9.92 -19.49 -38.65
CA MET A 1 8.76 -19.01 -37.86
C MET A 1 9.26 -18.21 -36.67
N ARG A 2 8.81 -16.97 -36.48
CA ARG A 2 9.17 -16.17 -35.30
C ARG A 2 8.27 -16.61 -34.14
N LYS A 3 8.87 -17.01 -33.02
CA LYS A 3 8.15 -17.33 -31.78
C LYS A 3 7.91 -16.02 -31.03
N LEU A 4 6.66 -15.71 -30.71
CA LEU A 4 6.26 -14.49 -30.01
C LEU A 4 5.86 -14.85 -28.58
N VAL A 5 6.26 -14.01 -27.62
CA VAL A 5 5.90 -14.15 -26.21
C VAL A 5 5.13 -12.91 -25.80
N TRP A 6 4.00 -13.09 -25.13
CA TRP A 6 3.18 -11.97 -24.68
C TRP A 6 3.57 -11.56 -23.26
N ILE A 7 3.86 -10.27 -23.09
CA ILE A 7 4.21 -9.69 -21.79
C ILE A 7 3.04 -8.83 -21.33
N ILE A 8 2.45 -9.20 -20.21
CA ILE A 8 1.43 -8.37 -19.57
C ILE A 8 2.16 -7.20 -18.89
N ASN A 9 1.65 -5.98 -19.09
CA ASN A 9 2.29 -4.76 -18.62
C ASN A 9 3.69 -4.53 -19.24
N ALA A 10 3.79 -4.76 -20.55
CA ALA A 10 5.03 -4.66 -21.32
C ALA A 10 5.78 -3.32 -21.14
N VAL A 11 5.06 -2.20 -20.98
CA VAL A 11 5.67 -0.87 -20.80
C VAL A 11 6.49 -0.80 -19.52
N GLU A 12 5.97 -1.31 -18.40
CA GLU A 12 6.67 -1.29 -17.11
C GLU A 12 7.83 -2.29 -17.08
N VAL A 13 7.64 -3.45 -17.71
CA VAL A 13 8.69 -4.46 -17.89
C VAL A 13 9.86 -3.88 -18.71
N VAL A 14 9.57 -3.24 -19.84
CA VAL A 14 10.59 -2.61 -20.68
C VAL A 14 11.31 -1.49 -19.93
N LYS A 15 10.60 -0.66 -19.15
CA LYS A 15 11.22 0.38 -18.31
C LYS A 15 12.17 -0.22 -17.28
N THR A 16 11.76 -1.28 -16.58
CA THR A 16 12.56 -1.98 -15.57
C THR A 16 13.83 -2.58 -16.18
N ILE A 17 13.69 -3.25 -17.33
CA ILE A 17 14.83 -3.83 -18.05
C ILE A 17 15.79 -2.73 -18.54
N LYS A 18 15.26 -1.65 -19.14
CA LYS A 18 16.08 -0.51 -19.59
C LYS A 18 16.82 0.18 -18.45
N ALA A 19 16.27 0.15 -17.24
CA ALA A 19 16.91 0.68 -16.04
C ALA A 19 17.97 -0.27 -15.42
N GLY A 20 18.27 -1.43 -16.04
CA GLY A 20 19.24 -2.41 -15.54
C GLY A 20 18.76 -3.19 -14.31
N LYS A 21 17.47 -3.10 -13.96
CA LYS A 21 16.91 -3.77 -12.78
C LYS A 21 16.45 -5.18 -13.14
N LYS A 22 16.62 -6.11 -12.20
CA LYS A 22 16.11 -7.49 -12.33
C LYS A 22 14.58 -7.48 -12.16
N LEU A 23 13.86 -7.98 -13.15
CA LEU A 23 12.41 -8.21 -13.05
C LEU A 23 12.17 -9.55 -12.34
N GLN A 24 11.59 -9.52 -11.14
CA GLN A 24 10.95 -10.71 -10.60
C GLN A 24 9.63 -10.89 -11.34
N CYS A 25 9.36 -12.07 -11.91
CA CYS A 25 8.14 -12.35 -12.67
C CYS A 25 7.60 -13.76 -12.43
N VAL A 26 6.28 -13.90 -12.54
CA VAL A 26 5.60 -15.19 -12.65
C VAL A 26 5.40 -15.48 -14.13
N ILE A 27 5.92 -16.61 -14.58
CA ILE A 27 5.77 -17.11 -15.94
C ILE A 27 4.74 -18.25 -15.88
N ALA A 28 3.65 -18.13 -16.62
CA ALA A 28 2.59 -19.14 -16.66
C ALA A 28 2.08 -19.35 -18.09
N TRP A 29 1.53 -20.52 -18.38
CA TRP A 29 0.78 -20.78 -19.60
C TRP A 29 -0.66 -20.28 -19.43
N ASP A 30 -1.13 -19.42 -20.31
CA ASP A 30 -2.51 -18.97 -20.35
C ASP A 30 -3.30 -19.88 -21.31
N GLU A 31 -4.12 -20.76 -20.75
CA GLU A 31 -4.94 -21.71 -21.52
C GLU A 31 -6.00 -21.02 -22.39
N LYS A 32 -6.45 -19.81 -22.03
CA LYS A 32 -7.46 -19.07 -22.82
C LYS A 32 -6.85 -18.44 -24.06
N LEU A 33 -5.60 -18.00 -23.96
CA LEU A 33 -4.88 -17.40 -25.08
C LEU A 33 -4.01 -18.41 -25.84
N GLY A 34 -3.73 -19.58 -25.26
CA GLY A 34 -2.85 -20.60 -25.82
C GLY A 34 -1.39 -20.16 -25.88
N MET A 35 -0.91 -19.39 -24.90
CA MET A 35 0.41 -18.74 -24.95
C MET A 35 1.07 -18.61 -23.57
N ILE A 36 2.39 -18.34 -23.56
CA ILE A 36 3.14 -18.01 -22.34
C ILE A 36 2.88 -16.54 -21.97
N SER A 37 2.39 -16.33 -20.74
CA SER A 37 2.17 -15.04 -20.10
C SER A 37 3.28 -14.76 -19.08
N ILE A 38 3.98 -13.63 -19.25
CA ILE A 38 4.93 -13.11 -18.26
C ILE A 38 4.23 -11.97 -17.50
N LYS A 39 4.02 -12.17 -16.19
CA LYS A 39 3.51 -11.14 -15.28
C LYS A 39 4.63 -10.71 -14.35
N ALA A 40 4.89 -9.41 -14.25
CA ALA A 40 5.77 -8.91 -13.21
C ALA A 40 5.28 -9.43 -11.85
N ASN A 41 6.17 -10.10 -11.10
CA ASN A 41 6.03 -10.41 -9.71
C ASN A 41 6.38 -9.11 -8.98
N ASN A 42 5.62 -8.06 -9.29
CA ASN A 42 5.48 -6.97 -8.37
C ASN A 42 4.84 -7.67 -7.16
N PRO A 43 5.53 -7.81 -6.01
CA PRO A 43 4.84 -8.17 -4.78
C PRO A 43 3.65 -7.23 -4.76
N PRO A 44 2.40 -7.74 -4.68
CA PRO A 44 1.22 -6.95 -4.96
C PRO A 44 1.41 -5.63 -4.26
N GLY A 45 1.69 -4.56 -5.01
CA GLY A 45 1.99 -3.26 -4.44
C GLY A 45 0.76 -2.99 -3.62
N VAL A 46 0.89 -3.10 -2.29
CA VAL A 46 -0.21 -3.44 -1.39
C VAL A 46 -1.38 -2.58 -1.83
N LYS A 47 -2.42 -3.20 -2.41
CA LYS A 47 -3.56 -2.45 -2.93
C LYS A 47 -4.15 -1.77 -1.70
N VAL A 48 -3.77 -0.51 -1.46
CA VAL A 48 -4.28 0.29 -0.35
C VAL A 48 -5.75 0.52 -0.66
N ARG A 49 -6.61 -0.32 -0.08
CA ARG A 49 -8.03 0.00 0.15
C ARG A 49 -8.54 -0.77 1.36
N LYS A 50 -8.80 -0.03 2.43
CA LYS A 50 -10.16 0.16 2.95
C LYS A 50 -10.34 1.67 3.21
N ASP A 51 -10.23 2.37 2.09
CA ASP A 51 -10.90 3.62 1.70
C ASP A 51 -10.52 4.97 2.33
N SER A 52 -9.31 5.10 2.91
CA SER A 52 -8.31 6.16 2.61
C SER A 52 -7.32 6.32 3.77
N LEU A 53 -6.19 5.61 3.71
CA LEU A 53 -5.14 5.71 4.73
C LEU A 53 -4.52 7.12 4.71
N LEU A 54 -4.70 7.89 5.79
CA LEU A 54 -4.19 9.25 5.93
C LEU A 54 -2.75 9.28 6.46
N SER A 55 -2.45 8.44 7.46
CA SER A 55 -1.14 8.41 8.11
C SER A 55 -0.92 7.12 8.91
N ARG A 56 0.31 6.93 9.41
CA ARG A 56 0.70 5.92 10.39
C ARG A 56 1.11 6.61 11.69
N THR A 57 0.78 6.01 12.82
CA THR A 57 1.22 6.44 14.17
C THR A 57 2.26 5.45 14.70
N ASP A 58 2.80 5.71 15.90
CA ASP A 58 3.79 4.84 16.54
C ASP A 58 3.25 3.41 16.77
N TYR A 59 1.97 3.28 17.13
CA TYR A 59 1.34 1.99 17.44
C TYR A 59 0.26 1.58 16.43
N GLY A 60 0.07 2.33 15.35
CA GLY A 60 -1.17 2.22 14.60
C GLY A 60 -1.23 2.94 13.26
N ARG A 61 -2.46 3.19 12.81
CA ARG A 61 -2.76 3.90 11.56
C ARG A 61 -4.07 4.66 11.61
N VAL A 62 -4.15 5.69 10.78
CA VAL A 62 -5.32 6.55 10.62
C VAL A 62 -5.92 6.34 9.24
N THR A 63 -7.19 5.97 9.18
CA THR A 63 -7.91 5.70 7.92
C THR A 63 -9.22 6.45 7.90
N GLU A 64 -9.54 7.04 6.76
CA GLU A 64 -10.83 7.65 6.51
C GLU A 64 -11.78 6.65 5.83
N SER A 65 -13.06 6.82 6.12
CA SER A 65 -14.19 6.17 5.46
C SER A 65 -15.18 7.27 5.07
N PRO A 66 -16.19 7.00 4.23
CA PRO A 66 -17.09 8.05 3.76
C PRO A 66 -17.83 8.86 4.85
N LEU A 67 -17.91 8.35 6.08
CA LEU A 67 -18.64 8.99 7.18
C LEU A 67 -17.78 9.26 8.43
N PHE A 68 -16.59 8.65 8.54
CA PHE A 68 -15.82 8.66 9.78
C PHE A 68 -14.30 8.59 9.53
N TYR A 69 -13.55 9.25 10.40
CA TYR A 69 -12.13 9.00 10.62
C TYR A 69 -11.94 7.89 11.66
N ASN A 70 -11.12 6.91 11.35
CA ASN A 70 -10.85 5.75 12.21
C ASN A 70 -9.37 5.72 12.60
N ILE A 71 -9.10 5.53 13.88
CA ILE A 71 -7.75 5.34 14.43
C ILE A 71 -7.66 3.91 14.96
N TYR A 72 -6.72 3.12 14.45
CA TYR A 72 -6.50 1.74 14.85
C TYR A 72 -5.12 1.60 15.48
N GLU A 73 -5.06 1.19 16.75
CA GLU A 73 -3.83 1.07 17.53
C GLU A 73 -3.63 -0.34 18.10
N HIS A 74 -2.38 -0.79 18.17
CA HIS A 74 -1.96 -2.05 18.77
C HIS A 74 -0.88 -1.81 19.82
N ILE A 75 -1.30 -1.36 21.00
CA ILE A 75 -0.38 -1.00 22.09
C ILE A 75 0.04 -2.26 22.90
N PRO A 76 1.34 -2.47 23.15
CA PRO A 76 1.82 -3.59 23.96
C PRO A 76 1.35 -3.50 25.42
N LYS A 77 0.72 -4.57 25.92
CA LYS A 77 0.25 -4.66 27.32
C LYS A 77 1.37 -4.55 28.36
N VAL A 78 2.62 -4.80 27.96
CA VAL A 78 3.81 -4.75 28.83
C VAL A 78 4.18 -3.33 29.29
N LEU A 79 3.63 -2.29 28.67
CA LEU A 79 3.97 -0.89 29.00
C LEU A 79 3.39 -0.42 30.34
N GLY A 80 2.39 -1.13 30.89
CA GLY A 80 1.67 -0.70 32.08
C GLY A 80 0.67 0.42 31.80
N VAL A 81 -0.39 0.51 32.61
CA VAL A 81 -1.59 1.32 32.32
C VAL A 81 -1.27 2.79 32.07
N ALA A 82 -0.46 3.42 32.93
CA ALA A 82 -0.12 4.84 32.78
C ALA A 82 0.61 5.15 31.47
N ARG A 83 1.47 4.25 30.99
CA ARG A 83 2.18 4.44 29.72
C ARG A 83 1.29 4.17 28.52
N ILE A 84 0.33 3.25 28.64
CA ILE A 84 -0.69 3.01 27.61
C ILE A 84 -1.52 4.26 27.42
N THR A 85 -2.00 4.89 28.49
CA THR A 85 -2.77 6.14 28.41
C THR A 85 -1.98 7.25 27.71
N ASN A 86 -0.72 7.45 28.10
CA ASN A 86 0.14 8.46 27.46
C ASN A 86 0.41 8.16 25.97
N ALA A 87 0.46 6.89 25.57
CA ALA A 87 0.62 6.50 24.17
C ALA A 87 -0.63 6.82 23.35
N ILE A 88 -1.82 6.52 23.89
CA ILE A 88 -3.10 6.84 23.25
C ILE A 88 -3.24 8.36 23.04
N ASP A 89 -2.93 9.17 24.06
CA ASP A 89 -3.05 10.63 23.95
C ASP A 89 -2.15 11.23 22.87
N ARG A 90 -0.94 10.66 22.70
CA ARG A 90 0.00 11.07 21.66
C ARG A 90 -0.50 10.67 20.27
N ASP A 91 -0.86 9.41 20.07
CA ASP A 91 -1.31 8.91 18.77
C ASP A 91 -2.61 9.62 18.33
N ALA A 92 -3.49 9.95 19.28
CA ALA A 92 -4.69 10.76 19.03
C ALA A 92 -4.35 12.20 18.57
N LYS A 93 -3.27 12.81 19.10
CA LYS A 93 -2.81 14.11 18.65
C LYS A 93 -2.27 14.05 17.23
N ASP A 94 -1.39 13.08 16.95
CA ASP A 94 -0.78 12.89 15.63
C ASP A 94 -1.85 12.61 14.56
N ALA A 95 -2.90 11.86 14.91
CA ALA A 95 -4.02 11.61 14.03
C ALA A 95 -4.80 12.90 13.68
N LYS A 96 -5.02 13.81 14.64
CA LYS A 96 -5.68 15.09 14.37
C LYS A 96 -4.89 15.95 13.40
N GLU A 97 -3.57 16.01 13.58
CA GLU A 97 -2.69 16.78 12.69
C GLU A 97 -2.70 16.22 11.26
N ALA A 98 -2.72 14.89 11.12
CA ALA A 98 -2.82 14.23 9.81
C ALA A 98 -4.15 14.53 9.09
N ILE A 99 -5.27 14.59 9.81
CA ILE A 99 -6.58 14.93 9.23
C ILE A 99 -6.58 16.37 8.73
N VAL A 100 -6.16 17.33 9.56
CA VAL A 100 -6.12 18.76 9.19
C VAL A 100 -5.23 19.02 7.97
N THR A 101 -4.06 18.36 7.93
CA THR A 101 -3.12 18.53 6.81
C THR A 101 -3.71 18.04 5.50
N ASN A 102 -4.41 16.91 5.50
CA ASN A 102 -5.03 16.38 4.29
C ASN A 102 -6.30 17.15 3.89
N GLU A 103 -7.06 17.72 4.84
CA GLU A 103 -8.22 18.59 4.53
C GLU A 103 -7.81 19.83 3.72
N ILE A 104 -6.61 20.38 3.97
CA ILE A 104 -6.07 21.53 3.24
C ILE A 104 -5.72 21.15 1.79
N ILE A 105 -5.27 19.92 1.56
CA ILE A 105 -4.85 19.44 0.23
C ILE A 105 -6.07 19.24 -0.69
N ASP A 106 -7.23 18.86 -0.14
CA ASP A 106 -8.47 18.68 -0.92
C ASP A 106 -9.18 20.01 -1.28
N ARG A 107 -8.74 21.17 -0.76
CA ARG A 107 -9.39 22.49 -0.93
C ARG A 107 -8.81 23.39 -2.05
N VAL A 108 -8.04 22.87 -3.01
CA VAL A 108 -7.45 23.67 -4.11
C VAL A 108 -7.83 23.15 -5.50
#